data_AF-U3TXJ6-F1
#
_entry.id   AF-U3TXJ6-F1
#
_cell.length_a   1.000
_cell.length_b   1.000
_cell.length_c   1.000
_cell.angle_alpha   90.00
_cell.angle_beta   90.00
_cell.angle_gamma   90.00
#
_symmetry.space_group_name_H-M   'P 1'
#
loop_
_entity.id
_entity.type
_entity.pdbx_description
1 polymer ?
#
loop_
_entity_poly.entity_id
_entity_poly.type
_entity_poly.pdbx_seq_one_letter_code
_entity_poly.pdbx_strand_id
1 'polypeptide(L)'
;MLQAQAAPVEEYMQYLPDGANLALMVQKVGASTPTIDYHGKQMALPASTMKVITALAALLELGPDFRFQTTLETKGAVSDGTLNGDLVARFAGDPTFSRQDLRNMVAALKKQGINHIKGNLVIDTSVFASHDMAPGWPCNDLTQCFSAPPGAAIVDKNCFSVSLYSANTPGENAFVRIASYYPAHMFSQVRTLGRNSGDGQYCELDVVPGELNSYTLTGCMR
;
A
#
# COMPACT_ATOMS: atom_id res chain seq x y z
N MET A 1 48.16 -8.73 -17.07
CA MET A 1 47.31 -9.72 -16.39
C MET A 1 47.10 -9.23 -14.97
N LEU A 2 45.93 -8.67 -14.65
CA LEU A 2 45.57 -8.35 -13.27
C LEU A 2 44.95 -9.61 -12.67
N GLN A 3 45.67 -10.25 -11.74
CA GLN A 3 45.13 -11.33 -10.92
C GLN A 3 44.05 -10.71 -10.03
N ALA A 4 42.78 -11.00 -10.34
CA ALA A 4 41.69 -10.74 -9.42
C ALA A 4 41.89 -11.69 -8.23
N GLN A 5 42.45 -11.19 -7.13
CA GLN A 5 42.24 -11.83 -5.84
C GLN A 5 40.73 -11.79 -5.60
N ALA A 6 40.07 -12.92 -5.79
CA ALA A 6 38.68 -13.07 -5.37
C ALA A 6 38.63 -12.65 -3.89
N ALA A 7 37.83 -11.64 -3.57
CA ALA A 7 37.69 -11.21 -2.18
C ALA A 7 37.28 -12.44 -1.33
N PRO A 8 37.88 -12.65 -0.15
CA PRO A 8 37.58 -13.81 0.69
C PRO A 8 36.23 -13.58 1.37
N VAL A 9 35.13 -13.89 0.67
CA VAL A 9 33.76 -13.70 1.17
C VAL A 9 33.57 -14.40 2.52
N GLU A 10 34.24 -15.54 2.71
CA GLU A 10 34.27 -16.33 3.94
C GLU A 10 34.85 -15.56 5.12
N GLU A 11 35.87 -14.72 4.92
CA GLU A 11 36.43 -13.88 6.00
C GLU A 11 35.44 -12.80 6.47
N TYR A 12 34.50 -12.39 5.61
CA TYR A 12 33.48 -11.42 5.98
C TYR A 12 32.24 -12.07 6.63
N MET A 13 32.05 -13.37 6.44
CA MET A 13 30.93 -14.09 7.05
C MET A 13 30.99 -14.11 8.58
N GLN A 14 32.19 -14.02 9.17
CA GLN A 14 32.35 -13.96 10.63
C GLN A 14 31.69 -12.72 11.27
N TYR A 15 31.40 -11.68 10.47
CA TYR A 15 30.71 -10.49 10.94
C TYR A 15 29.18 -10.62 10.88
N LEU A 16 28.66 -11.68 10.26
CA LEU A 16 27.24 -11.97 10.19
C LEU A 16 26.82 -12.84 11.38
N PRO A 17 25.56 -12.76 11.83
CA PRO A 17 25.04 -13.67 12.85
C PRO A 17 25.15 -15.14 12.42
N ASP A 18 25.37 -16.02 13.40
CA ASP A 18 25.38 -17.46 13.19
C ASP A 18 24.09 -17.92 12.51
N GLY A 19 24.23 -18.74 11.46
CA GLY A 19 23.10 -19.24 10.66
C GLY A 19 22.65 -18.33 9.51
N ALA A 20 23.28 -17.16 9.32
CA ALA A 20 23.06 -16.35 8.14
C ALA A 20 23.47 -17.08 6.85
N ASN A 21 22.68 -16.93 5.79
CA ASN A 21 22.93 -17.53 4.49
C ASN A 21 23.18 -16.43 3.45
N LEU A 22 24.31 -16.51 2.75
CA LEU A 22 24.73 -15.54 1.75
C LEU A 22 24.85 -16.21 0.37
N ALA A 23 24.27 -15.56 -0.63
CA ALA A 23 24.53 -15.77 -2.05
C ALA A 23 24.94 -14.42 -2.66
N LEU A 24 26.11 -14.37 -3.30
CA LEU A 24 26.70 -13.14 -3.84
C LEU A 24 27.34 -13.43 -5.20
N MET A 25 27.00 -12.60 -6.19
CA MET A 25 27.65 -12.62 -7.50
C MET A 25 28.01 -11.18 -7.90
N VAL A 26 29.26 -10.98 -8.33
CA VAL A 26 29.75 -9.69 -8.83
C VAL A 26 30.38 -9.93 -10.20
N GLN A 27 29.90 -9.23 -11.22
CA GLN A 27 30.36 -9.39 -12.58
C GLN A 27 30.55 -8.03 -13.26
N LYS A 28 31.69 -7.86 -13.91
CA LYS A 28 31.93 -6.70 -14.77
C LYS A 28 30.94 -6.71 -15.93
N VAL A 29 30.31 -5.57 -16.21
CA VAL A 29 29.36 -5.41 -17.33
C VAL A 29 30.03 -5.86 -18.64
N GLY A 30 29.35 -6.76 -19.36
CA GLY A 30 29.81 -7.33 -20.64
C GLY A 30 30.84 -8.46 -20.54
N ALA A 31 31.34 -8.81 -19.35
CA ALA A 31 32.20 -9.99 -19.17
C ALA A 31 31.36 -11.29 -19.22
N SER A 32 31.98 -12.40 -19.63
CA SER A 32 31.34 -13.73 -19.68
C SER A 32 31.42 -14.50 -18.36
N THR A 33 32.29 -14.09 -17.44
CA THR A 33 32.51 -14.76 -16.15
C THR A 33 32.46 -13.75 -15.00
N PRO A 34 31.88 -14.12 -13.83
CA PRO A 34 31.88 -13.27 -12.65
C PRO A 34 33.29 -13.10 -12.08
N THR A 35 33.52 -11.98 -11.41
CA THR A 35 34.73 -11.70 -10.62
C THR A 35 34.63 -12.29 -9.21
N ILE A 36 33.41 -12.35 -8.65
CA ILE A 36 33.09 -13.03 -7.39
C ILE A 36 31.85 -13.87 -7.64
N ASP A 37 31.90 -15.16 -7.28
CA ASP A 37 30.76 -16.07 -7.28
C ASP A 37 30.79 -16.89 -5.98
N TYR A 38 29.90 -16.54 -5.06
CA TYR A 38 29.70 -17.22 -3.78
C TYR A 38 28.24 -17.69 -3.72
N HIS A 39 28.01 -18.99 -3.91
CA HIS A 39 26.67 -19.59 -4.03
C HIS A 39 25.75 -18.89 -5.04
N GLY A 40 26.27 -18.32 -6.13
CA GLY A 40 25.49 -17.48 -7.05
C GLY A 40 24.35 -18.18 -7.80
N LYS A 41 24.25 -19.52 -7.72
CA LYS A 41 23.15 -20.32 -8.27
C LYS A 41 22.11 -20.76 -7.23
N GLN A 42 22.34 -20.46 -5.95
CA GLN A 42 21.40 -20.77 -4.89
C GLN A 42 20.23 -19.79 -4.94
N MET A 43 19.00 -20.30 -4.91
CA MET A 43 17.80 -19.45 -4.83
C MET A 43 17.71 -18.78 -3.46
N ALA A 44 17.25 -17.52 -3.45
CA ALA A 44 17.06 -16.73 -2.24
C ALA A 44 15.81 -15.86 -2.37
N LEU A 45 15.29 -15.36 -1.24
CA LEU A 45 14.22 -14.37 -1.22
C LEU A 45 14.76 -13.03 -1.75
N PRO A 46 14.24 -12.49 -2.86
CA PRO A 46 14.76 -11.25 -3.43
C PRO A 46 14.38 -10.01 -2.62
N ALA A 47 13.34 -10.09 -1.78
CA ALA A 47 12.70 -8.96 -1.15
C ALA A 47 12.45 -7.83 -2.18
N SER A 48 12.79 -6.57 -1.84
CA SER A 48 12.57 -5.44 -2.73
C SER A 48 13.46 -5.40 -3.98
N THR A 49 14.48 -6.26 -4.11
CA THR A 49 15.26 -6.34 -5.37
C THR A 49 14.43 -6.86 -6.53
N MET A 50 13.31 -7.54 -6.26
CA MET A 50 12.30 -7.92 -7.26
C MET A 50 11.80 -6.72 -8.08
N LYS A 51 11.81 -5.51 -7.48
CA LYS A 51 11.41 -4.27 -8.16
C LYS A 51 12.28 -3.94 -9.39
N VAL A 52 13.53 -4.43 -9.46
CA VAL A 52 14.39 -4.26 -10.64
C VAL A 52 13.80 -5.00 -11.85
N ILE A 53 13.34 -6.23 -11.65
CA ILE A 53 12.69 -7.04 -12.70
C ILE A 53 11.38 -6.37 -13.13
N THR A 54 10.55 -5.96 -12.16
CA THR A 54 9.28 -5.26 -12.44
C THR A 54 9.51 -3.97 -13.23
N ALA A 55 10.50 -3.16 -12.86
CA ALA A 55 10.81 -1.91 -13.55
C ALA A 55 11.26 -2.14 -15.00
N LEU A 56 12.13 -3.14 -15.23
CA LEU A 56 12.55 -3.50 -16.59
C LEU A 56 11.37 -4.00 -17.43
N ALA A 57 10.56 -4.90 -16.88
CA ALA A 57 9.39 -5.43 -17.57
C ALA A 57 8.37 -4.32 -17.92
N ALA A 58 8.10 -3.40 -16.99
CA ALA A 58 7.22 -2.27 -17.21
C ALA A 58 7.73 -1.33 -18.31
N LEU A 59 9.04 -1.03 -18.34
CA LEU A 59 9.63 -0.20 -19.38
C LEU A 59 9.55 -0.85 -20.77
N LEU A 60 9.71 -2.17 -20.86
CA LEU A 60 9.62 -2.90 -22.13
C LEU A 60 8.18 -3.02 -22.64
N GLU A 61 7.22 -3.23 -21.74
CA GLU A 61 5.82 -3.47 -22.12
C GLU A 61 5.02 -2.17 -22.29
N LEU A 62 5.15 -1.24 -21.33
CA LEU A 62 4.35 -0.01 -21.28
C LEU A 62 5.07 1.18 -21.92
N GLY A 63 6.40 1.14 -21.97
CA GLY A 63 7.23 2.27 -22.37
C GLY A 63 7.39 3.33 -21.26
N PRO A 64 8.36 4.24 -21.41
CA PRO A 64 8.67 5.25 -20.40
C PRO A 64 7.60 6.36 -20.29
N ASP A 65 6.78 6.53 -21.33
CA ASP A 65 5.76 7.58 -21.40
C ASP A 65 4.37 7.12 -20.93
N PHE A 66 4.26 5.87 -20.47
CA PHE A 66 3.00 5.35 -19.94
C PHE A 66 2.48 6.21 -18.79
N ARG A 67 1.15 6.41 -18.77
CA ARG A 67 0.45 7.11 -17.70
C ARG A 67 -0.81 6.34 -17.35
N PHE A 68 -1.02 6.13 -16.06
CA PHE A 68 -2.32 5.71 -15.56
C PHE A 68 -3.37 6.78 -15.87
N GLN A 69 -4.62 6.34 -16.05
CA GLN A 69 -5.73 7.24 -16.35
C GLN A 69 -6.93 6.93 -15.47
N THR A 70 -7.44 7.96 -14.80
CA THR A 70 -8.70 7.92 -14.07
C THR A 70 -9.67 8.86 -14.78
N THR A 71 -10.89 8.41 -15.08
CA THR A 71 -11.87 9.17 -15.87
C THR A 71 -13.22 9.27 -15.16
N LEU A 72 -13.94 10.37 -15.45
CA LEU A 72 -15.37 10.49 -15.19
C LEU A 72 -16.10 10.45 -16.53
N GLU A 73 -16.91 9.42 -16.75
CA GLU A 73 -17.61 9.14 -18.00
C GLU A 73 -19.12 9.26 -17.79
N THR A 74 -19.83 9.91 -18.72
CA THR A 74 -21.29 10.01 -18.67
C THR A 74 -21.93 8.95 -19.56
N LYS A 75 -22.85 8.15 -19.01
CA LYS A 75 -23.69 7.20 -19.76
C LYS A 75 -25.14 7.68 -19.78
N GLY A 76 -25.42 8.68 -20.60
CA GLY A 76 -26.74 9.28 -20.72
C GLY A 76 -26.69 10.65 -21.38
N ALA A 77 -27.86 11.20 -21.69
CA ALA A 77 -27.96 12.55 -22.25
C ALA A 77 -27.96 13.60 -21.12
N VAL A 78 -27.26 14.71 -21.33
CA VAL A 78 -27.32 15.88 -20.45
C VAL A 78 -28.34 16.87 -21.00
N SER A 79 -29.38 17.17 -20.23
CA SER A 79 -30.40 18.17 -20.57
C SER A 79 -30.67 19.06 -19.36
N ASP A 80 -30.69 20.37 -19.56
CA ASP A 80 -30.98 21.36 -18.50
C ASP A 80 -30.10 21.17 -17.24
N GLY A 81 -28.84 20.81 -17.45
CA GLY A 81 -27.87 20.53 -16.39
C GLY A 81 -28.13 19.25 -15.59
N THR A 82 -28.98 18.35 -16.08
CA THR A 82 -29.21 17.02 -15.50
C THR A 82 -28.67 15.95 -16.44
N LEU A 83 -27.80 15.08 -15.94
CA LEU A 83 -27.42 13.84 -16.59
C LEU A 83 -28.54 12.82 -16.41
N ASN A 84 -29.25 12.47 -17.48
CA ASN A 84 -30.27 11.42 -17.49
C ASN A 84 -29.59 10.07 -17.77
N GLY A 85 -28.96 9.51 -16.73
CA GLY A 85 -28.19 8.28 -16.81
C GLY A 85 -27.11 8.22 -15.73
N ASP A 86 -26.15 7.31 -15.91
CA ASP A 86 -25.15 7.03 -14.90
C ASP A 86 -23.87 7.86 -15.10
N LEU A 87 -23.24 8.24 -13.99
CA LEU A 87 -21.87 8.74 -13.98
C LEU A 87 -20.94 7.59 -13.59
N VAL A 88 -19.96 7.29 -14.43
CA VAL A 88 -18.98 6.23 -14.19
C VAL A 88 -17.65 6.86 -13.80
N ALA A 89 -17.15 6.53 -12.61
CA ALA A 89 -15.79 6.83 -12.19
C ALA A 89 -14.93 5.59 -12.45
N ARG A 90 -14.15 5.62 -13.54
CA ARG A 90 -13.27 4.52 -13.93
C ARG A 90 -11.89 4.73 -13.35
N PHE A 91 -11.45 3.79 -12.55
CA PHE A 91 -10.12 3.77 -11.94
C PHE A 91 -9.25 2.73 -12.63
N ALA A 92 -7.97 3.08 -12.85
CA ALA A 92 -7.03 2.21 -13.57
C ALA A 92 -5.79 1.78 -12.75
N GLY A 93 -5.82 1.92 -11.43
CA GLY A 93 -4.69 1.56 -10.55
C GLY A 93 -3.61 2.63 -10.43
N ASP A 94 -3.94 3.91 -10.65
CA ASP A 94 -2.99 5.01 -10.47
C ASP A 94 -2.53 5.11 -8.99
N PRO A 95 -1.26 4.77 -8.66
CA PRO A 95 -0.78 4.80 -7.28
C PRO A 95 -0.53 6.22 -6.77
N THR A 96 -0.66 7.23 -7.63
CA THR A 96 -0.42 8.65 -7.33
C THR A 96 -1.70 9.47 -7.22
N PHE A 97 -2.86 8.89 -7.57
CA PHE A 97 -4.14 9.58 -7.57
C PHE A 97 -4.51 10.10 -6.16
N SER A 98 -4.87 11.37 -6.08
CA SER A 98 -5.15 12.05 -4.83
C SER A 98 -6.60 12.48 -4.68
N ARG A 99 -7.01 12.81 -3.45
CA ARG A 99 -8.33 13.45 -3.21
C ARG A 99 -8.48 14.76 -3.97
N GLN A 100 -7.39 15.49 -4.19
CA GLN A 100 -7.43 16.76 -4.92
C GLN A 100 -7.70 16.53 -6.41
N ASP A 101 -7.18 15.46 -7.00
CA ASP A 101 -7.48 15.08 -8.38
C ASP A 101 -8.96 14.74 -8.54
N LEU A 102 -9.51 13.92 -7.65
CA LEU A 102 -10.95 13.62 -7.62
C LEU A 102 -11.79 14.90 -7.52
N ARG A 103 -11.42 15.82 -6.62
CA ARG A 103 -12.09 17.12 -6.48
C ARG A 103 -12.02 17.95 -7.77
N ASN A 104 -10.87 17.96 -8.45
CA ASN A 104 -10.67 18.67 -9.70
C ASN A 104 -11.52 18.07 -10.83
N MET A 105 -11.61 16.75 -10.92
CA MET A 105 -12.45 16.05 -11.90
C MET A 105 -13.93 16.36 -11.69
N VAL A 106 -14.41 16.33 -10.44
CA VAL A 106 -15.80 16.72 -10.11
C VAL A 106 -16.06 18.20 -10.42
N ALA A 107 -15.10 19.07 -10.11
CA ALA A 107 -15.21 20.50 -10.47
C ALA A 107 -15.24 20.71 -11.99
N ALA A 108 -14.49 19.93 -12.77
CA ALA A 108 -14.54 19.95 -14.23
C ALA A 108 -15.90 19.49 -14.75
N LEU A 109 -16.48 18.42 -14.20
CA LEU A 109 -17.83 17.96 -14.52
C LEU A 109 -18.88 19.06 -14.26
N LYS A 110 -18.76 19.75 -13.11
CA LYS A 110 -19.64 20.88 -12.78
C LYS A 110 -19.51 22.03 -13.76
N LYS A 111 -18.29 22.36 -14.20
CA LYS A 111 -18.04 23.39 -15.23
C LYS A 111 -18.65 23.04 -16.59
N GLN A 112 -18.86 21.76 -16.90
CA GLN A 112 -19.56 21.31 -18.09
C GLN A 112 -21.10 21.45 -17.98
N GLY A 113 -21.61 22.03 -16.89
CA GLY A 113 -23.02 22.30 -16.69
C GLY A 113 -23.81 21.17 -16.03
N ILE A 114 -23.17 20.05 -15.69
CA ILE A 114 -23.82 18.93 -14.99
C ILE A 114 -23.99 19.31 -13.51
N ASN A 115 -25.23 19.51 -13.11
CA ASN A 115 -25.67 19.90 -11.77
C ASN A 115 -26.37 18.77 -11.02
N HIS A 116 -27.01 17.86 -11.75
CA HIS A 116 -27.75 16.73 -11.20
C HIS A 116 -27.45 15.45 -11.99
N ILE A 117 -27.45 14.31 -11.30
CA ILE A 117 -27.30 12.98 -11.90
C ILE A 117 -28.57 12.21 -11.56
N LYS A 118 -29.34 11.88 -12.59
CA LYS A 118 -30.57 11.10 -12.51
C LYS A 118 -30.28 9.66 -12.93
N GLY A 119 -29.50 8.99 -12.10
CA GLY A 119 -29.00 7.64 -12.29
C GLY A 119 -28.06 7.27 -11.15
N ASN A 120 -27.18 6.30 -11.38
CA ASN A 120 -26.22 5.82 -10.40
C ASN A 120 -24.85 6.49 -10.55
N LEU A 121 -24.11 6.54 -9.45
CA LEU A 121 -22.65 6.66 -9.48
C LEU A 121 -22.06 5.25 -9.52
N VAL A 122 -21.35 4.92 -10.59
CA VAL A 122 -20.72 3.60 -10.78
C VAL A 122 -19.22 3.74 -10.57
N ILE A 123 -18.66 2.97 -9.64
CA ILE A 123 -17.21 2.85 -9.46
C ILE A 123 -16.74 1.67 -10.31
N ASP A 124 -16.03 1.94 -11.38
CA ASP A 124 -15.56 0.93 -12.33
C ASP A 124 -14.09 0.58 -12.04
N THR A 125 -13.89 -0.63 -11.52
CA THR A 125 -12.58 -1.24 -11.21
C THR A 125 -12.23 -2.39 -12.15
N SER A 126 -12.93 -2.53 -13.28
CA SER A 126 -12.86 -3.69 -14.17
C SER A 126 -11.51 -3.92 -14.86
N VAL A 127 -10.56 -2.98 -14.76
CA VAL A 127 -9.20 -3.16 -15.27
C VAL A 127 -8.46 -4.29 -14.56
N PHE A 128 -8.78 -4.53 -13.28
CA PHE A 128 -8.21 -5.60 -12.47
C PHE A 128 -9.31 -6.60 -12.06
N ALA A 129 -8.89 -7.81 -11.75
CA ALA A 129 -9.76 -8.90 -11.33
C ALA A 129 -9.06 -9.77 -10.28
N SER A 130 -9.82 -10.62 -9.61
CA SER A 130 -9.37 -11.42 -8.46
C SER A 130 -9.07 -10.55 -7.23
N HIS A 131 -8.19 -11.01 -6.34
CA HIS A 131 -7.81 -10.34 -5.11
C HIS A 131 -6.77 -9.24 -5.36
N ASP A 132 -6.89 -8.11 -4.65
CA ASP A 132 -5.90 -7.03 -4.64
C ASP A 132 -4.69 -7.36 -3.73
N MET A 133 -4.50 -8.63 -3.36
CA MET A 133 -3.41 -9.11 -2.51
C MET A 133 -2.73 -10.29 -3.19
N ALA A 134 -1.40 -10.25 -3.24
CA ALA A 134 -0.63 -11.31 -3.89
C ALA A 134 -0.46 -12.54 -2.96
N PRO A 135 -0.39 -13.75 -3.51
CA PRO A 135 -0.07 -14.95 -2.74
C PRO A 135 1.26 -14.81 -1.99
N GLY A 136 1.30 -15.31 -0.75
CA GLY A 136 2.49 -15.28 0.10
C GLY A 136 2.70 -13.98 0.87
N TRP A 137 1.81 -13.00 0.74
CA TRP A 137 1.81 -11.82 1.62
C TRP A 137 1.41 -12.22 3.04
N PRO A 138 2.13 -11.73 4.07
CA PRO A 138 1.81 -12.04 5.45
C PRO A 138 0.59 -11.23 5.91
N CYS A 139 -0.41 -11.92 6.48
CA CYS A 139 -1.71 -11.30 6.81
C CYS A 139 -1.61 -10.17 7.86
N ASN A 140 -0.64 -10.24 8.77
CA ASN A 140 -0.43 -9.26 9.84
C ASN A 140 0.04 -7.89 9.31
N ASP A 141 0.60 -7.82 8.10
CA ASP A 141 1.06 -6.54 7.53
C ASP A 141 -0.02 -5.82 6.72
N LEU A 142 -1.18 -6.46 6.46
CA LEU A 142 -2.21 -5.91 5.57
C LEU A 142 -2.86 -4.62 6.07
N THR A 143 -2.75 -4.32 7.36
CA THR A 143 -3.21 -3.06 7.97
C THR A 143 -2.13 -1.97 7.98
N GLN A 144 -0.90 -2.29 7.53
CA GLN A 144 0.19 -1.34 7.42
C GLN A 144 0.21 -0.70 6.03
N CYS A 145 0.44 0.62 5.96
CA CYS A 145 0.38 1.35 4.69
C CYS A 145 1.39 0.88 3.63
N PHE A 146 2.50 0.23 4.00
CA PHE A 146 3.45 -0.31 3.02
C PHE A 146 2.92 -1.58 2.30
N SER A 147 1.90 -2.22 2.87
CA SER A 147 1.24 -3.43 2.37
C SER A 147 -0.25 -3.17 2.05
N ALA A 148 -0.64 -1.89 1.93
CA ALA A 148 -1.99 -1.54 1.53
C ALA A 148 -2.31 -2.19 0.16
N PRO A 149 -3.49 -2.84 -0.01
CA PRO A 149 -3.83 -3.53 -1.25
C PRO A 149 -3.73 -2.62 -2.49
N PRO A 150 -2.86 -2.92 -3.48
CA PRO A 150 -2.70 -2.13 -4.69
C PRO A 150 -3.82 -2.40 -5.72
N GLY A 151 -5.07 -2.16 -5.33
CA GLY A 151 -6.23 -2.36 -6.20
C GLY A 151 -6.39 -1.29 -7.27
N ALA A 152 -7.44 -1.40 -8.09
CA ALA A 152 -7.69 -0.43 -9.17
C ALA A 152 -8.03 0.96 -8.62
N ALA A 153 -8.80 1.04 -7.53
CA ALA A 153 -9.20 2.29 -6.90
C ALA A 153 -8.24 2.66 -5.75
N ILE A 154 -7.29 3.53 -6.05
CA ILE A 154 -6.35 4.10 -5.07
C ILE A 154 -6.62 5.59 -4.92
N VAL A 155 -6.75 6.06 -3.69
CA VAL A 155 -6.82 7.50 -3.37
C VAL A 155 -5.89 7.76 -2.18
N ASP A 156 -4.97 8.71 -2.32
CA ASP A 156 -3.97 9.04 -1.29
C ASP A 156 -3.23 7.78 -0.80
N LYS A 157 -2.85 6.88 -1.73
CA LYS A 157 -2.18 5.59 -1.48
C LYS A 157 -3.01 4.57 -0.65
N ASN A 158 -4.31 4.77 -0.52
CA ASN A 158 -5.17 3.99 0.37
C ASN A 158 -4.64 3.93 1.82
N CYS A 159 -3.98 5.00 2.25
CA CYS A 159 -3.40 5.12 3.58
C CYS A 159 -4.02 6.31 4.30
N PHE A 160 -4.36 6.14 5.57
CA PHE A 160 -4.87 7.20 6.42
C PHE A 160 -4.22 7.11 7.80
N SER A 161 -4.25 8.22 8.54
CA SER A 161 -3.65 8.32 9.86
C SER A 161 -4.72 8.52 10.92
N VAL A 162 -4.49 7.96 12.10
CA VAL A 162 -5.29 8.17 13.30
C VAL A 162 -4.39 8.55 14.47
N SER A 163 -4.97 9.23 15.46
CA SER A 163 -4.31 9.50 16.74
C SER A 163 -5.04 8.75 17.85
N LEU A 164 -4.35 7.87 18.55
CA LEU A 164 -4.87 7.18 19.72
C LEU A 164 -4.41 7.89 21.00
N TYR A 165 -5.34 8.17 21.89
CA TYR A 165 -5.09 8.86 23.15
C TYR A 165 -5.51 7.98 24.33
N SER A 166 -4.62 7.81 25.30
CA SER A 166 -4.95 7.22 26.60
C SER A 166 -6.05 8.01 27.30
N ALA A 167 -6.91 7.32 28.04
CA ALA A 167 -7.84 7.96 28.96
C ALA A 167 -7.09 8.62 30.13
N ASN A 168 -7.74 9.54 30.83
CA ASN A 168 -7.17 10.16 32.03
C ASN A 168 -7.10 9.19 33.21
N THR A 169 -8.05 8.24 33.26
CA THR A 169 -8.15 7.25 34.34
C THR A 169 -7.69 5.88 33.82
N PRO A 170 -6.68 5.25 34.45
CA PRO A 170 -6.33 3.87 34.15
C PRO A 170 -7.53 2.94 34.29
N GLY A 171 -7.69 2.00 33.36
CA GLY A 171 -8.83 1.09 33.27
C GLY A 171 -9.92 1.55 32.30
N GLU A 172 -10.00 2.85 31.99
CA GLU A 172 -10.91 3.37 30.95
C GLU A 172 -10.36 3.13 29.53
N ASN A 173 -11.27 3.08 28.56
CA ASN A 173 -10.89 2.92 27.16
C ASN A 173 -10.20 4.18 26.64
N ALA A 174 -9.07 3.97 25.97
CA ALA A 174 -8.45 4.98 25.14
C ALA A 174 -9.41 5.40 24.01
N PHE A 175 -9.23 6.60 23.47
CA PHE A 175 -10.08 7.14 22.41
C PHE A 175 -9.29 7.48 21.16
N VAL A 176 -9.90 7.25 20.00
CA VAL A 176 -9.30 7.50 18.69
C VAL A 176 -9.82 8.81 18.13
N ARG A 177 -8.92 9.63 17.58
CA ARG A 177 -9.25 10.76 16.72
C ARG A 177 -8.85 10.45 15.29
N ILE A 178 -9.79 10.65 14.38
CA ILE A 178 -9.61 10.54 12.93
C ILE A 178 -10.09 11.84 12.28
N ALA A 179 -9.43 12.27 11.22
CA ALA A 179 -9.88 13.44 10.47
C ALA A 179 -11.19 13.12 9.74
N SER A 180 -12.16 14.05 9.78
CA SER A 180 -13.52 13.83 9.28
C SER A 180 -13.64 13.59 7.78
N TYR A 181 -12.60 13.92 7.00
CA TYR A 181 -12.58 13.69 5.55
C TYR A 181 -12.18 12.25 5.18
N TYR A 182 -11.72 11.43 6.12
CA TYR A 182 -11.49 10.02 5.87
C TYR A 182 -12.81 9.25 5.99
N PRO A 183 -13.25 8.53 4.95
CA PRO A 183 -14.46 7.70 4.98
C PRO A 183 -14.16 6.35 5.64
N ALA A 184 -13.71 6.38 6.90
CA ALA A 184 -13.38 5.20 7.69
C ALA A 184 -14.00 5.28 9.09
N HIS A 185 -14.30 4.12 9.66
CA HIS A 185 -14.95 4.01 10.97
C HIS A 185 -13.99 3.40 11.99
N MET A 186 -13.67 4.16 13.04
CA MET A 186 -12.75 3.73 14.10
C MET A 186 -13.52 3.40 15.38
N PHE A 187 -13.21 2.25 15.96
CA PHE A 187 -13.70 1.80 17.27
C PHE A 187 -12.52 1.54 18.19
N SER A 188 -12.70 1.84 19.49
CA SER A 188 -11.67 1.59 20.50
C SER A 188 -12.20 0.69 21.61
N GLN A 189 -11.51 -0.42 21.80
CA GLN A 189 -11.61 -1.31 22.95
C GLN A 189 -10.25 -1.38 23.67
N VAL A 190 -9.35 -0.43 23.39
CA VAL A 190 -8.01 -0.38 23.98
C VAL A 190 -8.12 0.14 25.41
N ARG A 191 -7.63 -0.63 26.37
CA ARG A 191 -7.63 -0.24 27.78
C ARG A 191 -6.39 0.59 28.11
N THR A 192 -6.60 1.70 28.81
CA THR A 192 -5.49 2.53 29.33
C THR A 192 -4.89 1.87 30.56
N LEU A 193 -3.59 1.62 30.57
CA LEU A 193 -2.87 1.03 31.69
C LEU A 193 -2.20 2.11 32.54
N GLY A 194 -2.10 1.87 33.85
CA GLY A 194 -1.21 2.67 34.69
C GLY A 194 0.24 2.47 34.29
N ARG A 195 1.07 3.51 34.41
CA ARG A 195 2.50 3.48 34.02
C ARG A 195 3.30 2.32 34.60
N ASN A 196 2.94 1.88 35.80
CA ASN A 196 3.61 0.79 36.54
C ASN A 196 2.85 -0.54 36.52
N SER A 197 1.86 -0.70 35.63
CA SER A 197 1.11 -1.95 35.54
C SER A 197 1.97 -3.07 34.97
N GLY A 198 2.01 -4.20 35.68
CA GLY A 198 2.61 -5.45 35.21
C GLY A 198 1.84 -6.08 34.05
N ASP A 199 0.57 -5.71 33.87
CA ASP A 199 -0.30 -6.23 32.80
C ASP A 199 0.17 -5.81 31.39
N GLY A 200 1.03 -4.80 31.29
CA GLY A 200 1.53 -4.31 30.00
C GLY A 200 2.56 -5.21 29.32
N GLN A 201 3.10 -6.22 29.99
CA GLN A 201 4.17 -7.06 29.41
C GLN A 201 3.67 -7.96 28.28
N TYR A 202 2.43 -8.42 28.35
CA TYR A 202 1.83 -9.36 27.38
C TYR A 202 0.52 -8.83 26.79
N CYS A 203 0.21 -7.55 27.04
CA CYS A 203 -0.95 -6.92 26.42
C CYS A 203 -0.50 -6.15 25.17
N GLU A 204 -0.84 -6.72 24.02
CA GLU A 204 -0.56 -6.12 22.71
C GLU A 204 -1.47 -4.92 22.43
N LEU A 205 -1.13 -4.16 21.40
CA LEU A 205 -1.99 -3.15 20.80
C LEU A 205 -2.25 -3.55 19.36
N ASP A 206 -3.45 -4.05 19.09
CA ASP A 206 -3.81 -4.65 17.81
C ASP A 206 -4.82 -3.78 17.05
N VAL A 207 -4.83 -3.95 15.72
CA VAL A 207 -5.85 -3.42 14.82
C VAL A 207 -6.56 -4.59 14.13
N VAL A 208 -7.89 -4.61 14.25
CA VAL A 208 -8.75 -5.61 13.62
C VAL A 208 -9.57 -4.93 12.52
N PRO A 209 -9.28 -5.18 11.23
CA PRO A 209 -10.08 -4.65 10.14
C PRO A 209 -11.42 -5.38 10.05
N GLY A 210 -12.48 -4.66 9.70
CA GLY A 210 -13.80 -5.18 9.41
C GLY A 210 -14.27 -4.76 8.01
N GLU A 211 -15.54 -5.00 7.72
CA GLU A 211 -16.14 -4.61 6.44
C GLU A 211 -16.24 -3.07 6.30
N LEU A 212 -16.35 -2.60 5.06
CA LEU A 212 -16.66 -1.19 4.74
C LEU A 212 -15.74 -0.17 5.45
N ASN A 213 -14.43 -0.41 5.42
CA ASN A 213 -13.42 0.46 6.05
C ASN A 213 -13.64 0.68 7.56
N SER A 214 -14.12 -0.34 8.27
CA SER A 214 -14.18 -0.35 9.73
C SER A 214 -12.91 -0.93 10.35
N TYR A 215 -12.46 -0.34 11.46
CA TYR A 215 -11.26 -0.77 12.18
C TYR A 215 -11.51 -0.69 13.68
N THR A 216 -11.26 -1.79 14.38
CA THR A 216 -11.32 -1.85 15.85
C THR A 216 -9.93 -1.96 16.42
N LEU A 217 -9.55 -1.02 17.28
CA LEU A 217 -8.33 -1.11 18.07
C LEU A 217 -8.60 -1.87 19.36
N THR A 218 -7.78 -2.87 19.67
CA THR A 218 -7.95 -3.76 20.84
C THR A 218 -6.66 -3.86 21.66
N GLY A 219 -6.79 -4.37 22.89
CA GLY A 219 -5.64 -4.62 23.76
C GLY A 219 -5.39 -3.47 24.73
N CYS A 220 -4.14 -3.04 24.88
CA CYS A 220 -3.76 -2.07 25.90
C CYS A 220 -2.77 -1.01 25.42
N MET A 221 -2.78 0.15 26.09
CA MET A 221 -1.76 1.18 25.91
C MET A 221 -1.42 1.87 27.24
N ARG A 222 -0.24 2.47 27.34
CA ARG A 222 0.22 3.26 28.51
C ARG A 222 0.20 4.75 28.23
#